data_AF-A0A401NUD0-F1
#
_entry.id   AF-A0A401NUD0-F1
#
_cell.length_a   1.000
_cell.length_b   1.000
_cell.length_c   1.000
_cell.angle_alpha   90.00
_cell.angle_beta   90.00
_cell.angle_gamma   90.00
#
_symmetry.space_group_name_H-M   'P 1'
#
loop_
_entity.id
_entity.type
_entity.pdbx_description
1 polymer ?
#
loop_
_entity_poly.entity_id
_entity_poly.type
_entity_poly.pdbx_seq_one_letter_code
_entity_poly.pdbx_strand_id
1 'polypeptide(L)'
;MSQAEDASLYLPSSLLSFSPPLLNPTTGSAGLLKVNEEIPFIIGPKDFPNVASSEIDCKALVEQLKTCSTLQEQFELIHIIYKVKGIDWDTNMTEDPSTSIRDLLRELPLPLNELTKLIEAANEQNTSLAILTQEIVVYLAMYIRTEPNLFAEMFRLRIGLIIQVMATELASCLNCTGEAATEHLISMKPFDLKSLLHHILSGKEFEVEEINARYSTRKHISIHDLDHTGATKSDRAGINKLKIEMKQTGSIRAQHEMDETHKQAIHQLPHVAETLIHVPLEGSNFVDARHGQWLRRRRIDGALNRVPIGFYRRVWNILQKCQGLAFEGSILRSSTTEEMTPGEIKFAVQVETFLNSVPHPEYRQLLVETILVLTMLADADVQIIGEIIRVDRIAHMANNLFIEDQTALGADDIMLEKDIATGICKLLYDSAPSGRFGSMTYLLKAVVIYVDEFLPGTGCAMQ
;
A
#
# COMPACT_ATOMS: atom_id res chain seq x y z
N MET A 1 -8.76 3.20 20.84
CA MET A 1 -7.40 2.69 21.13
C MET A 1 -6.44 3.85 20.94
N SER A 2 -5.64 4.17 21.96
CA SER A 2 -4.56 5.16 21.85
C SER A 2 -3.56 4.70 20.79
N GLN A 3 -2.92 5.67 20.13
CA GLN A 3 -1.87 5.45 19.13
C GLN A 3 -0.73 4.63 19.76
N ALA A 4 -0.72 3.32 19.55
CA ALA A 4 0.46 2.51 19.77
C ALA A 4 1.50 2.91 18.70
N GLU A 5 2.73 3.17 19.11
CA GLU A 5 3.83 3.44 18.16
C GLU A 5 4.04 2.21 17.26
N ASP A 6 3.80 2.40 15.96
CA ASP A 6 3.82 1.32 14.99
C ASP A 6 5.27 0.88 14.70
N ALA A 7 5.61 -0.34 15.12
CA ALA A 7 6.87 -0.98 14.73
C ALA A 7 6.80 -1.34 13.23
N SER A 8 7.26 -0.42 12.37
CA SER A 8 7.30 -0.63 10.92
C SER A 8 8.48 -1.54 10.54
N LEU A 9 8.19 -2.69 9.93
CA LEU A 9 9.18 -3.56 9.28
C LEU A 9 9.26 -3.20 7.80
N TYR A 10 10.42 -2.71 7.36
CA TYR A 10 10.68 -2.45 5.94
C TYR A 10 10.96 -3.78 5.23
N LEU A 11 10.23 -4.05 4.15
CA LEU A 11 10.52 -5.18 3.28
C LEU A 11 11.63 -4.75 2.32
N PRO A 12 12.81 -5.38 2.32
CA PRO A 12 13.81 -5.15 1.29
C PRO A 12 13.23 -5.51 -0.08
N SER A 13 13.44 -4.66 -1.07
CA SER A 13 13.07 -4.90 -2.48
C SER A 13 13.65 -6.20 -3.05
N SER A 14 14.71 -6.74 -2.42
CA SER A 14 15.33 -8.03 -2.74
C SER A 14 14.49 -9.26 -2.35
N LEU A 15 13.48 -9.15 -1.47
CA LEU A 15 12.55 -10.24 -1.16
C LEU A 15 11.54 -10.51 -2.31
N LEU A 16 11.42 -9.60 -3.28
CA LEU A 16 10.57 -9.76 -4.47
C LEU A 16 11.34 -10.30 -5.69
N SER A 17 12.66 -10.43 -5.59
CA SER A 17 13.50 -11.15 -6.55
C SER A 17 13.88 -12.50 -5.96
N PHE A 18 13.61 -13.59 -6.66
CA PHE A 18 14.09 -14.93 -6.31
C PHE A 18 15.63 -14.98 -6.41
N SER A 19 16.30 -14.51 -5.38
CA SER A 19 17.72 -14.70 -5.09
C SER A 19 17.91 -14.51 -3.58
N PRO A 20 18.88 -15.21 -2.96
CA PRO A 20 19.09 -15.15 -1.51
C PRO A 20 19.26 -13.70 -1.04
N PRO A 21 18.96 -13.40 0.24
CA PRO A 21 19.04 -12.05 0.78
C PRO A 21 20.51 -11.62 0.79
N LEU A 22 20.96 -11.09 -0.33
CA LEU A 22 22.24 -10.48 -0.54
C LEU A 22 22.08 -9.00 -0.22
N LEU A 23 23.03 -8.48 0.56
CA LEU A 23 23.22 -7.05 0.78
C LEU A 23 23.19 -6.36 -0.58
N ASN A 24 22.20 -5.50 -0.80
CA ASN A 24 22.12 -4.69 -2.00
C ASN A 24 22.40 -3.24 -1.61
N PRO A 25 23.68 -2.82 -1.56
CA PRO A 25 24.10 -1.50 -1.06
C PRO A 25 23.50 -0.32 -1.85
N THR A 26 22.86 -0.58 -3.00
CA THR A 26 22.17 0.43 -3.82
C THR A 26 20.74 0.76 -3.35
N THR A 27 20.15 -0.02 -2.45
CA THR A 27 18.81 0.28 -1.90
C THR A 27 18.99 0.73 -0.46
N GLY A 28 19.06 2.04 -0.22
CA GLY A 28 19.16 2.60 1.13
C GLY A 28 17.96 2.22 2.01
N SER A 29 18.01 1.03 2.60
CA SER A 29 17.04 0.53 3.55
C SER A 29 17.45 1.06 4.92
N ALA A 30 16.59 1.87 5.51
CA ALA A 30 16.81 2.36 6.86
C ALA A 30 16.55 1.23 7.87
N GLY A 31 17.49 0.29 8.01
CA GLY A 31 17.59 -0.57 9.18
C GLY A 31 17.90 0.27 10.42
N LEU A 32 17.07 0.13 11.45
CA LEU A 32 16.98 0.95 12.66
C LEU A 32 18.07 0.62 13.72
N LEU A 33 19.32 0.41 13.32
CA LEU A 33 20.40 0.43 14.32
C LEU A 33 20.78 1.89 14.60
N LYS A 34 20.38 2.41 15.77
CA LYS A 34 21.03 3.59 16.34
C LYS A 34 22.48 3.17 16.64
N VAL A 35 23.38 3.50 15.73
CA VAL A 35 24.82 3.22 15.85
C VAL A 35 25.47 4.17 16.86
N ASN A 36 24.95 4.21 18.08
CA ASN A 36 25.57 4.84 19.23
C ASN A 36 25.21 3.99 20.44
N GLU A 37 26.24 3.43 21.06
CA GLU A 37 26.24 2.55 22.23
C GLU A 37 26.08 1.05 21.93
N GLU A 38 27.09 0.29 22.42
CA GLU A 38 27.35 -1.15 22.36
C GLU A 38 26.30 -2.05 21.70
N ILE A 39 26.61 -2.57 20.50
CA ILE A 39 25.83 -3.62 19.82
C ILE A 39 25.80 -4.88 20.72
N PRO A 40 24.63 -5.35 21.19
CA PRO A 40 24.51 -6.55 22.02
C PRO A 40 24.48 -7.81 21.15
N PHE A 41 25.61 -8.53 21.11
CA PHE A 41 25.82 -9.72 20.27
C PHE A 41 25.28 -11.03 20.89
N ILE A 42 24.82 -11.96 20.04
CA ILE A 42 24.39 -13.32 20.41
C ILE A 42 25.58 -14.29 20.58
N ILE A 43 26.74 -13.97 20.00
CA ILE A 43 27.98 -14.73 20.21
C ILE A 43 28.85 -13.94 21.18
N GLY A 44 29.01 -14.46 22.39
CA GLY A 44 29.85 -13.84 23.40
C GLY A 44 31.30 -13.73 22.91
N PRO A 45 32.09 -12.78 23.46
CA PRO A 45 33.49 -12.54 23.06
C PRO A 45 34.47 -13.72 23.28
N LYS A 46 33.98 -14.91 23.64
CA LYS A 46 34.77 -16.05 24.09
C LYS A 46 35.03 -17.14 23.03
N ASP A 47 34.36 -17.10 21.88
CA ASP A 47 34.37 -18.25 20.95
C ASP A 47 35.17 -18.05 19.64
N PHE A 48 35.95 -16.98 19.50
CA PHE A 48 36.85 -16.82 18.35
C PHE A 48 38.33 -16.98 18.73
N PRO A 49 39.12 -17.75 17.94
CA PRO A 49 40.55 -17.87 18.17
C PRO A 49 41.20 -16.49 18.08
N ASN A 50 42.08 -16.22 19.04
CA ASN A 50 42.83 -14.97 19.17
C ASN A 50 43.88 -14.89 18.04
N VAL A 51 43.42 -14.66 16.80
CA VAL A 51 44.28 -14.48 15.62
C VAL A 51 44.82 -13.06 15.67
N ALA A 52 46.14 -12.91 15.61
CA ALA A 52 46.79 -11.61 15.61
C ALA A 52 46.21 -10.74 14.49
N SER A 53 45.72 -9.55 14.85
CA SER A 53 45.03 -8.58 13.99
C SER A 53 45.84 -8.09 12.77
N SER A 54 47.10 -8.51 12.63
CA SER A 54 48.02 -8.13 11.55
C SER A 54 48.02 -9.03 10.32
N GLU A 55 47.34 -10.19 10.32
CA GLU A 55 47.37 -11.16 9.20
C GLU A 55 46.05 -11.29 8.41
N ILE A 56 44.98 -10.60 8.81
CA ILE A 56 43.66 -10.76 8.19
C ILE A 56 43.53 -9.83 6.97
N ASP A 57 43.47 -10.43 5.77
CA ASP A 57 43.23 -9.68 4.52
C ASP A 57 41.75 -9.32 4.36
N CYS A 58 41.37 -8.14 4.86
CA CYS A 58 40.01 -7.63 4.76
C CYS A 58 39.54 -7.44 3.31
N LYS A 59 40.43 -7.27 2.32
CA LYS A 59 40.00 -7.18 0.92
C LYS A 59 39.53 -8.52 0.39
N ALA A 60 40.22 -9.60 0.75
CA ALA A 60 39.77 -10.96 0.44
C ALA A 60 38.43 -11.29 1.11
N LEU A 61 38.21 -10.85 2.35
CA LEU A 61 36.93 -11.02 3.05
C LEU A 61 35.79 -10.25 2.36
N VAL A 62 36.05 -9.06 1.80
CA VAL A 62 35.06 -8.30 1.01
C VAL A 62 34.73 -9.04 -0.29
N GLU A 63 35.71 -9.62 -0.99
CA GLU A 63 35.43 -10.45 -2.17
C GLU A 63 34.63 -11.71 -1.80
N GLN A 64 34.90 -12.32 -0.65
CA GLN A 64 34.08 -13.42 -0.14
C GLN A 64 32.66 -12.95 0.17
N LEU A 65 32.49 -11.79 0.79
CA LEU A 65 31.19 -11.19 1.10
C LEU A 65 30.31 -11.03 -0.15
N LYS A 66 30.92 -10.66 -1.30
CA LYS A 66 30.22 -10.56 -2.60
C LYS A 66 29.72 -11.91 -3.13
N THR A 67 30.34 -13.01 -2.71
CA THR A 67 30.04 -14.37 -3.18
C THR A 67 29.28 -15.23 -2.15
N CYS A 68 29.00 -14.69 -0.96
CA CYS A 68 28.35 -15.43 0.11
C CYS A 68 26.94 -15.89 -0.24
N SER A 69 26.63 -17.13 0.14
CA SER A 69 25.32 -17.74 -0.11
C SER A 69 24.38 -17.72 1.10
N THR A 70 24.89 -17.39 2.29
CA THR A 70 24.11 -17.41 3.55
C THR A 70 24.28 -16.13 4.35
N LEU A 71 23.22 -15.74 5.07
CA LEU A 71 23.23 -14.57 5.98
C LEU A 71 24.19 -14.75 7.16
N GLN A 72 24.35 -15.98 7.64
CA GLN A 72 25.26 -16.29 8.74
C GLN A 72 26.72 -16.00 8.35
N GLU A 73 27.13 -16.46 7.17
CA GLU A 73 28.47 -16.20 6.64
C GLU A 73 28.70 -14.71 6.35
N GLN A 74 27.69 -14.01 5.79
CA GLN A 74 27.75 -12.56 5.60
C GLN A 74 27.95 -11.81 6.93
N PHE A 75 27.20 -12.19 7.97
CA PHE A 75 27.30 -11.61 9.30
C PHE A 75 28.69 -11.81 9.90
N GLU A 76 29.23 -13.03 9.81
CA GLU A 76 30.56 -13.37 10.32
C GLU A 76 31.66 -12.56 9.62
N LEU A 77 31.61 -12.47 8.28
CA LEU A 77 32.59 -11.70 7.51
C LEU A 77 32.54 -10.21 7.84
N ILE A 78 31.34 -9.62 7.89
CA ILE A 78 31.17 -8.20 8.27
C ILE A 78 31.68 -7.96 9.69
N HIS A 79 31.40 -8.88 10.62
CA HIS A 79 31.86 -8.77 12.00
C HIS A 79 33.39 -8.87 12.13
N ILE A 80 34.04 -9.76 11.38
CA ILE A 80 35.50 -9.86 11.33
C ILE A 80 36.09 -8.55 10.81
N ILE A 81 35.55 -8.00 9.71
CA ILE A 81 36.04 -6.74 9.14
C ILE A 81 35.81 -5.57 10.11
N TYR A 82 34.65 -5.49 10.76
CA TYR A 82 34.35 -4.50 11.79
C TYR A 82 35.36 -4.54 12.94
N LYS A 83 35.70 -5.72 13.45
CA LYS A 83 36.66 -5.88 14.55
C LYS A 83 38.09 -5.49 14.17
N VAL A 84 38.48 -5.69 12.92
CA VAL A 84 39.85 -5.42 12.43
C VAL A 84 40.03 -3.97 11.97
N LYS A 85 39.04 -3.39 11.29
CA LYS A 85 39.15 -2.08 10.62
C LYS A 85 38.30 -0.96 11.21
N GLY A 86 37.31 -1.30 12.04
CA GLY A 86 36.39 -0.33 12.63
C GLY A 86 35.15 -0.05 11.77
N ILE A 87 34.23 0.74 12.33
CA ILE A 87 32.88 0.93 11.80
C ILE A 87 32.80 1.86 10.57
N ASP A 88 33.71 2.83 10.48
CA ASP A 88 33.78 3.80 9.39
C ASP A 88 34.65 3.31 8.22
N TRP A 89 35.09 2.05 8.24
CA TRP A 89 35.95 1.52 7.20
C TRP A 89 35.18 1.34 5.90
N ASP A 90 35.73 1.88 4.81
CA ASP A 90 35.15 1.81 3.47
C ASP A 90 35.45 0.46 2.80
N THR A 91 34.38 -0.28 2.51
CA THR A 91 34.46 -1.60 1.88
C THR A 91 34.70 -1.53 0.37
N ASN A 92 34.53 -0.36 -0.27
CA ASN A 92 34.63 -0.18 -1.71
C ASN A 92 33.78 -1.20 -2.51
N MET A 93 32.66 -1.66 -1.95
CA MET A 93 31.76 -2.60 -2.64
C MET A 93 30.93 -1.94 -3.74
N THR A 94 30.68 -0.63 -3.62
CA THR A 94 29.99 0.19 -4.60
C THR A 94 30.88 1.35 -5.01
N GLU A 95 30.88 1.66 -6.31
CA GLU A 95 31.71 2.73 -6.87
C GLU A 95 31.17 4.13 -6.51
N ASP A 96 29.86 4.26 -6.23
CA ASP A 96 29.25 5.53 -5.77
C ASP A 96 27.82 5.31 -5.21
N PRO A 97 27.46 5.75 -3.98
CA PRO A 97 28.34 6.21 -2.91
C PRO A 97 29.19 5.05 -2.37
N SER A 98 30.32 5.35 -1.74
CA SER A 98 31.16 4.32 -1.13
C SER A 98 30.46 3.69 0.09
N THR A 99 30.53 2.36 0.19
CA THR A 99 29.81 1.59 1.22
C THR A 99 30.72 1.34 2.41
N SER A 100 30.40 1.92 3.57
CA SER A 100 31.13 1.65 4.81
C SER A 100 30.63 0.39 5.53
N ILE A 101 31.41 -0.12 6.48
CA ILE A 101 30.97 -1.19 7.38
C ILE A 101 29.71 -0.78 8.17
N ARG A 102 29.56 0.50 8.52
CA ARG A 102 28.33 1.03 9.12
C ARG A 102 27.11 0.80 8.23
N ASP A 103 27.26 0.99 6.93
CA ASP A 103 26.17 0.82 5.97
C ASP A 103 25.81 -0.65 5.80
N LEU A 104 26.81 -1.54 5.75
CA LEU A 104 26.57 -2.99 5.71
C LEU A 104 25.92 -3.53 6.98
N LEU A 105 26.35 -3.06 8.15
CA LEU A 105 25.75 -3.44 9.43
C LEU A 105 24.29 -2.98 9.53
N ARG A 106 23.93 -1.86 8.90
CA ARG A 106 22.55 -1.35 8.85
C ARG A 106 21.62 -2.27 8.05
N GLU A 107 22.14 -2.93 7.03
CA GLU A 107 21.39 -3.80 6.14
C GLU A 107 21.30 -5.25 6.66
N LEU A 108 22.00 -5.59 7.76
CA LEU A 108 21.91 -6.91 8.37
C LEU A 108 20.58 -7.11 9.14
N PRO A 109 20.03 -8.34 9.14
CA PRO A 109 18.88 -8.68 9.96
C PRO A 109 19.16 -8.44 11.45
N LEU A 110 18.15 -7.94 12.17
CA LEU A 110 18.25 -7.75 13.62
C LEU A 110 18.42 -9.10 14.33
N PRO A 111 19.29 -9.18 15.37
CA PRO A 111 19.40 -10.36 16.23
C PRO A 111 18.07 -10.64 16.95
N LEU A 112 17.78 -11.92 17.22
CA LEU A 112 16.54 -12.35 17.88
C LEU A 112 16.29 -11.64 19.21
N ASN A 113 17.34 -11.46 20.03
CA ASN A 113 17.21 -10.79 21.33
C ASN A 113 16.84 -9.31 21.21
N GLU A 114 17.35 -8.61 20.19
CA GLU A 114 16.99 -7.22 19.94
C GLU A 114 15.59 -7.11 19.37
N LEU A 115 15.21 -8.01 18.45
CA LEU A 115 13.87 -8.07 17.91
C LEU A 115 12.84 -8.31 19.02
N THR A 116 13.10 -9.23 19.95
CA THR A 116 12.22 -9.47 21.10
C THR A 116 12.08 -8.22 21.97
N LYS A 117 13.19 -7.52 22.27
CA LYS A 117 13.14 -6.26 23.03
C LYS A 117 12.35 -5.16 22.32
N LEU A 118 12.49 -5.03 21.00
CA LEU A 118 11.72 -4.08 20.21
C LEU A 118 10.23 -4.41 20.22
N ILE A 119 9.87 -5.69 20.13
CA ILE A 119 8.48 -6.13 20.22
C ILE A 119 7.92 -5.84 21.62
N GLU A 120 8.65 -6.15 22.69
CA GLU A 120 8.23 -5.86 24.06
C GLU A 120 8.05 -4.35 24.31
N ALA A 121 8.97 -3.53 23.79
CA ALA A 121 8.91 -2.08 23.89
C ALA A 121 7.71 -1.50 23.12
N ALA A 122 7.48 -1.95 21.88
CA ALA A 122 6.35 -1.49 21.05
C ALA A 122 4.98 -1.88 21.62
N ASN A 123 4.94 -2.94 22.44
CA ASN A 123 3.71 -3.43 23.07
C ASN A 123 3.53 -2.96 24.52
N GLU A 124 4.21 -1.88 24.94
CA GLU A 124 4.08 -1.27 26.27
C GLU A 124 4.19 -2.29 27.44
N GLN A 125 5.06 -3.30 27.31
CA GLN A 125 5.21 -4.42 28.27
C GLN A 125 3.98 -5.34 28.41
N ASN A 126 2.99 -5.27 27.51
CA ASN A 126 1.92 -6.25 27.45
C ASN A 126 2.44 -7.57 26.85
N THR A 127 2.76 -8.53 27.73
CA THR A 127 3.32 -9.83 27.34
C THR A 127 2.41 -10.59 26.37
N SER A 128 1.09 -10.53 26.56
CA SER A 128 0.13 -11.22 25.69
C SER A 128 0.12 -10.66 24.28
N LEU A 129 0.16 -9.33 24.15
CA LEU A 129 0.22 -8.66 22.85
C LEU A 129 1.59 -8.82 22.18
N ALA A 130 2.67 -8.88 22.96
CA ALA A 130 4.01 -9.20 22.45
C ALA A 130 4.08 -10.61 21.86
N ILE A 131 3.51 -11.61 22.55
CA ILE A 131 3.41 -12.99 22.04
C ILE A 131 2.60 -13.03 20.74
N LEU A 132 1.45 -12.34 20.71
CA LEU A 132 0.63 -12.24 19.51
C LEU A 132 1.40 -11.61 18.33
N THR A 133 2.13 -10.52 18.60
CA THR A 133 2.97 -9.85 17.60
C THR A 133 4.03 -10.79 17.05
N GLN A 134 4.72 -11.56 17.91
CA GLN A 134 5.70 -12.55 17.49
C GLN A 134 5.06 -13.63 16.61
N GLU A 135 3.90 -14.16 16.99
CA GLU A 135 3.18 -15.17 16.23
C GLU A 135 2.76 -14.66 14.84
N ILE A 136 2.24 -13.44 14.77
CA ILE A 136 1.92 -12.77 13.49
C ILE A 136 3.17 -12.60 12.62
N VAL A 137 4.30 -12.16 13.20
CA VAL A 137 5.57 -12.03 12.45
C VAL A 137 6.02 -13.38 11.87
N VAL A 138 5.88 -14.47 12.63
CA VAL A 138 6.20 -15.83 12.15
C VAL A 138 5.30 -16.22 10.98
N TYR A 139 3.99 -15.98 11.06
CA TYR A 139 3.08 -16.28 9.96
C TYR A 139 3.31 -15.41 8.74
N LEU A 140 3.62 -14.12 8.92
CA LEU A 140 4.00 -13.24 7.83
C LEU A 140 5.27 -13.74 7.13
N ALA A 141 6.30 -14.11 7.89
CA ALA A 141 7.53 -14.69 7.35
C ALA A 141 7.28 -16.00 6.59
N MET A 142 6.33 -16.81 7.06
CA MET A 142 5.89 -18.00 6.33
C MET A 142 5.18 -17.63 5.01
N TYR A 143 4.21 -16.72 5.04
CA TYR A 143 3.46 -16.31 3.84
C TYR A 143 4.32 -15.59 2.81
N ILE A 144 5.33 -14.81 3.21
CA ILE A 144 6.26 -14.17 2.28
C ILE A 144 6.98 -15.24 1.44
N ARG A 145 7.34 -16.38 2.05
CA ARG A 145 8.03 -17.48 1.37
C ARG A 145 7.08 -18.36 0.56
N THR A 146 5.87 -18.61 1.03
CA THR A 146 4.94 -19.57 0.39
C THR A 146 3.98 -18.92 -0.60
N GLU A 147 3.55 -17.68 -0.34
CA GLU A 147 2.54 -16.94 -1.11
C GLU A 147 2.92 -15.44 -1.24
N PRO A 148 4.05 -15.10 -1.88
CA PRO A 148 4.56 -13.71 -1.93
C PRO A 148 3.56 -12.71 -2.54
N ASN A 149 2.66 -13.18 -3.42
CA ASN A 149 1.61 -12.36 -4.01
C ASN A 149 0.65 -11.75 -2.98
N LEU A 150 0.57 -12.28 -1.75
CA LEU A 150 -0.19 -11.67 -0.65
C LEU A 150 0.32 -10.27 -0.27
N PHE A 151 1.60 -9.99 -0.54
CA PHE A 151 2.29 -8.75 -0.22
C PHE A 151 2.54 -7.88 -1.44
N ALA A 152 2.06 -8.30 -2.62
CA ALA A 152 1.99 -7.40 -3.76
C ALA A 152 1.26 -6.12 -3.32
N GLU A 153 1.72 -4.97 -3.84
CA GLU A 153 1.14 -3.65 -3.52
C GLU A 153 1.40 -3.13 -2.10
N MET A 154 2.17 -3.86 -1.28
CA MET A 154 2.65 -3.39 0.02
C MET A 154 4.11 -2.98 -0.08
N PHE A 155 4.42 -1.74 0.31
CA PHE A 155 5.80 -1.28 0.40
C PHE A 155 6.47 -1.75 1.69
N ARG A 156 5.71 -1.81 2.80
CA ARG A 156 6.21 -2.09 4.15
C ARG A 156 5.17 -2.87 4.94
N LEU A 157 5.64 -3.66 5.90
CA LEU A 157 4.77 -4.34 6.85
C LEU A 157 4.63 -3.50 8.12
N ARG A 158 3.39 -3.13 8.41
CA ARG A 158 3.02 -2.46 9.66
C ARG A 158 2.27 -3.44 10.51
N ILE A 159 3.00 -4.12 11.39
CA ILE A 159 2.45 -5.23 12.17
C ILE A 159 1.33 -4.73 13.08
N GLY A 160 1.49 -3.55 13.69
CA GLY A 160 0.46 -2.92 14.50
C GLY A 160 -0.82 -2.66 13.72
N LEU A 161 -0.72 -2.09 12.52
CA LEU A 161 -1.89 -1.86 11.66
C LEU A 161 -2.53 -3.16 11.17
N ILE A 162 -1.74 -4.20 10.86
CA ILE A 162 -2.29 -5.52 10.49
C ILE A 162 -3.11 -6.08 11.66
N ILE A 163 -2.58 -6.05 12.88
CA ILE A 163 -3.28 -6.50 14.09
C ILE A 163 -4.56 -5.66 14.31
N GLN A 164 -4.48 -4.35 14.13
CA GLN A 164 -5.64 -3.46 14.27
C GLN A 164 -6.73 -3.77 13.23
N VAL A 165 -6.36 -4.04 11.98
CA VAL A 165 -7.31 -4.45 10.93
C VAL A 165 -7.94 -5.80 11.29
N MET A 166 -7.14 -6.77 11.73
CA MET A 166 -7.66 -8.07 12.19
C MET A 166 -8.66 -7.91 13.34
N ALA A 167 -8.34 -7.09 14.35
CA ALA A 167 -9.24 -6.82 15.47
C ALA A 167 -10.52 -6.08 15.04
N THR A 168 -10.42 -5.11 14.14
CA THR A 168 -11.56 -4.34 13.64
C THR A 168 -12.51 -5.22 12.82
N GLU A 169 -11.95 -6.07 11.96
CA GLU A 169 -12.72 -7.02 11.17
C GLU A 169 -13.39 -8.06 12.05
N LEU A 170 -12.67 -8.58 13.05
CA LEU A 170 -13.24 -9.51 14.02
C LEU A 170 -14.37 -8.88 14.85
N ALA A 171 -14.20 -7.63 15.29
CA ALA A 171 -15.23 -6.88 16.00
C ALA A 171 -16.50 -6.72 15.15
N SER A 172 -16.34 -6.46 13.85
CA SER A 172 -17.44 -6.37 12.90
C SER A 172 -18.16 -7.70 12.70
N CYS A 173 -17.42 -8.82 12.57
CA CYS A 173 -18.04 -10.13 12.39
C CYS A 173 -18.79 -10.59 13.64
N LEU A 174 -18.28 -10.30 14.84
CA LEU A 174 -18.87 -10.73 16.11
C LEU A 174 -19.85 -9.72 16.73
N ASN A 175 -20.06 -8.55 16.08
CA ASN A 175 -20.82 -7.42 16.63
C ASN A 175 -20.42 -7.08 18.07
N CYS A 176 -19.12 -7.03 18.34
CA CYS A 176 -18.56 -6.78 19.66
C CYS A 176 -17.70 -5.50 19.69
N THR A 177 -17.25 -5.10 20.89
CA THR A 177 -16.37 -3.94 21.03
C THR A 177 -14.95 -4.27 20.56
N GLY A 178 -14.18 -3.26 20.16
CA GLY A 178 -12.78 -3.47 19.75
C GLY A 178 -11.90 -4.06 20.86
N GLU A 179 -12.20 -3.76 22.13
CA GLU A 179 -11.52 -4.37 23.28
C GLU A 179 -11.80 -5.88 23.37
N ALA A 180 -13.07 -6.28 23.29
CA ALA A 180 -13.46 -7.68 23.28
C ALA A 180 -12.84 -8.43 22.08
N ALA A 181 -12.84 -7.82 20.89
CA ALA A 181 -12.21 -8.41 19.71
C ALA A 181 -10.69 -8.58 19.89
N THR A 182 -10.02 -7.68 20.60
CA THR A 182 -8.58 -7.81 20.91
C THR A 182 -8.32 -8.97 21.87
N GLU A 183 -9.15 -9.13 22.91
CA GLU A 183 -9.07 -10.28 23.82
C GLU A 183 -9.29 -11.62 23.09
N HIS A 184 -10.25 -11.63 22.16
CA HIS A 184 -10.49 -12.75 21.27
C HIS A 184 -9.30 -13.06 20.37
N LEU A 185 -8.63 -12.04 19.83
CA LEU A 185 -7.41 -12.20 19.02
C LEU A 185 -6.27 -12.85 19.84
N ILE A 186 -6.05 -12.37 21.06
CA ILE A 186 -5.01 -12.87 21.99
C ILE A 186 -5.27 -14.32 22.42
N SER A 187 -6.53 -14.73 22.49
CA SER A 187 -6.94 -16.07 22.94
C SER A 187 -7.23 -17.06 21.80
N MET A 188 -7.02 -16.64 20.55
CA MET A 188 -7.31 -17.42 19.36
C MET A 188 -6.35 -18.61 19.20
N LYS A 189 -6.81 -19.71 18.60
CA LYS A 189 -5.90 -20.82 18.25
C LYS A 189 -4.95 -20.40 17.13
N PRO A 190 -3.74 -20.99 17.08
CA PRO A 190 -2.77 -20.78 15.99
C PRO A 190 -3.36 -20.90 14.58
N PHE A 191 -4.22 -21.90 14.35
CA PHE A 191 -4.84 -22.13 13.05
C PHE A 191 -5.85 -21.02 12.67
N ASP A 192 -6.70 -20.61 13.60
CA ASP A 192 -7.70 -19.57 13.37
C ASP A 192 -6.98 -18.22 13.17
N LEU A 193 -5.95 -17.91 13.96
CA LEU A 193 -5.16 -16.69 13.82
C LEU A 193 -4.46 -16.61 12.46
N LYS A 194 -3.84 -17.72 12.04
CA LYS A 194 -3.22 -17.86 10.72
C LYS A 194 -4.25 -17.67 9.60
N SER A 195 -5.43 -18.26 9.74
CA SER A 195 -6.51 -18.17 8.74
C SER A 195 -6.99 -16.73 8.62
N LEU A 196 -7.33 -16.07 9.74
CA LEU A 196 -7.72 -14.65 9.77
C LEU A 196 -6.70 -13.78 9.05
N LEU A 197 -5.41 -13.94 9.37
CA LEU A 197 -4.33 -13.19 8.74
C LEU A 197 -4.32 -13.39 7.22
N HIS A 198 -4.50 -14.63 6.75
CA HIS A 198 -4.59 -14.92 5.32
C HIS A 198 -5.79 -14.23 4.67
N HIS A 199 -6.96 -14.25 5.31
CA HIS A 199 -8.15 -13.57 4.78
C HIS A 199 -7.97 -12.06 4.70
N ILE A 200 -7.38 -11.43 5.72
CA ILE A 200 -7.04 -9.99 5.72
C ILE A 200 -6.06 -9.66 4.59
N LEU A 201 -4.96 -10.40 4.47
CA LEU A 201 -3.94 -10.13 3.45
C LEU A 201 -4.42 -10.47 2.04
N SER A 202 -5.24 -11.51 1.88
CA SER A 202 -5.81 -11.87 0.59
C SER A 202 -7.02 -11.00 0.23
N GLY A 203 -7.65 -10.34 1.21
CA GLY A 203 -8.94 -9.67 1.07
C GLY A 203 -10.07 -10.59 0.62
N LYS A 204 -9.99 -11.87 1.00
CA LYS A 204 -11.10 -12.81 0.85
C LYS A 204 -12.18 -12.53 1.90
N GLU A 205 -13.41 -12.90 1.59
CA GLU A 205 -14.52 -12.88 2.55
C GLU A 205 -14.43 -14.10 3.46
N PHE A 206 -14.85 -13.94 4.71
CA PHE A 206 -14.88 -15.00 5.71
C PHE A 206 -16.01 -14.74 6.70
N GLU A 207 -16.48 -15.81 7.33
CA GLU A 207 -17.40 -15.74 8.46
C GLU A 207 -16.70 -16.18 9.74
N VAL A 208 -17.18 -15.65 10.86
CA VAL A 208 -16.66 -15.95 12.19
C VAL A 208 -17.80 -16.44 13.07
N GLU A 209 -17.65 -17.63 13.61
CA GLU A 209 -18.62 -18.19 14.57
C GLU A 209 -18.01 -18.27 15.96
N GLU A 210 -18.82 -17.91 16.96
CA GLU A 210 -18.47 -18.07 18.37
C GLU A 210 -19.02 -19.41 18.89
N ILE A 211 -18.14 -20.40 19.01
CA ILE A 211 -18.47 -21.74 19.48
C ILE A 211 -18.38 -21.78 21.01
N ASN A 212 -19.50 -22.08 21.67
CA ASN A 212 -19.53 -22.39 23.09
C ASN A 212 -18.93 -23.78 23.34
N ALA A 213 -17.78 -23.83 24.03
CA ALA A 213 -17.20 -25.09 24.45
C ALA A 213 -18.11 -25.73 25.53
N ARG A 214 -18.60 -26.95 25.25
CA ARG A 214 -19.62 -27.66 26.07
C ARG A 214 -19.27 -27.90 27.55
N TYR A 215 -18.05 -27.58 27.98
CA TYR A 215 -17.56 -27.71 29.36
C TYR A 215 -16.63 -26.58 29.81
N SER A 216 -16.55 -25.48 29.06
CA SER A 216 -15.70 -24.33 29.41
C SER A 216 -16.52 -23.05 29.37
N THR A 217 -16.26 -22.15 30.31
CA THR A 217 -16.78 -20.78 30.28
C THR A 217 -16.12 -19.94 29.18
N ARG A 218 -15.09 -20.47 28.49
CA ARG A 218 -14.45 -19.81 27.34
C ARG A 218 -15.20 -20.09 26.05
N LYS A 219 -15.58 -19.02 25.38
CA LYS A 219 -16.01 -18.99 23.99
C LYS A 219 -14.81 -19.17 23.07
N HIS A 220 -14.95 -19.99 22.04
CA HIS A 220 -13.90 -20.23 21.05
C HIS A 220 -14.33 -19.67 19.70
N ILE A 221 -13.41 -19.06 18.96
CA ILE A 221 -13.69 -18.57 17.61
C ILE A 221 -13.31 -19.63 16.58
N SER A 222 -14.14 -19.84 15.57
CA SER A 222 -13.79 -20.54 14.33
C SER A 222 -13.98 -19.63 13.13
N ILE A 223 -13.09 -19.76 12.15
CA ILE A 223 -13.13 -18.98 10.91
C ILE A 223 -13.43 -19.90 9.74
N HIS A 224 -14.44 -19.54 8.96
CA HIS A 224 -14.90 -20.32 7.82
C HIS A 224 -14.75 -19.51 6.52
N ASP A 225 -14.29 -20.20 5.46
CA ASP A 225 -14.27 -19.66 4.11
C ASP A 225 -15.70 -19.50 3.59
N LEU A 226 -15.99 -18.35 2.98
CA LEU A 226 -17.16 -18.17 2.12
C LEU A 226 -16.79 -18.65 0.71
N ASP A 227 -17.27 -19.82 0.30
CA ASP A 227 -17.02 -20.35 -1.04
C ASP A 227 -17.76 -19.55 -2.14
N HIS A 228 -17.00 -19.12 -3.15
CA HIS A 228 -17.44 -18.68 -4.50
C HIS A 228 -18.16 -17.32 -4.70
N THR A 229 -17.73 -16.22 -4.06
CA THR A 229 -18.20 -14.85 -4.44
C THR A 229 -17.11 -13.83 -4.75
N GLY A 230 -15.83 -14.10 -4.44
CA GLY A 230 -14.76 -13.12 -4.61
C GLY A 230 -13.93 -13.33 -5.89
N ALA A 231 -13.94 -12.35 -6.79
CA ALA A 231 -13.06 -12.33 -7.97
C ALA A 231 -11.57 -12.50 -7.55
N THR A 232 -10.79 -13.27 -8.31
CA THR A 232 -9.36 -13.47 -8.03
C THR A 232 -8.58 -12.16 -8.28
N LYS A 233 -7.37 -12.01 -7.70
CA LYS A 233 -6.61 -10.74 -7.70
C LYS A 233 -6.44 -10.05 -9.08
N SER A 234 -6.44 -10.80 -10.19
CA SER A 234 -6.36 -10.22 -11.54
C SER A 234 -7.63 -9.51 -12.00
N ASP A 235 -8.79 -9.89 -11.47
CA ASP A 235 -10.10 -9.35 -11.85
C ASP A 235 -10.51 -8.13 -10.99
N ARG A 236 -9.78 -7.87 -9.90
CA ARG A 236 -10.09 -6.84 -8.89
C ARG A 236 -9.73 -5.41 -9.32
N ALA A 237 -8.84 -5.28 -10.29
CA ALA A 237 -8.45 -4.00 -10.86
C ALA A 237 -9.07 -3.88 -12.26
N GLY A 238 -10.33 -3.41 -12.32
CA GLY A 238 -10.99 -2.99 -13.58
C GLY A 238 -10.20 -1.94 -14.38
N ILE A 239 -9.07 -1.47 -13.85
CA ILE A 239 -8.02 -0.66 -14.46
C ILE A 239 -7.52 -1.24 -15.79
N ASN A 240 -7.33 -2.56 -15.92
CA ASN A 240 -6.91 -3.15 -17.20
C ASN A 240 -7.99 -3.02 -18.27
N LYS A 241 -9.26 -3.19 -17.89
CA LYS A 241 -10.42 -2.99 -18.76
C LYS A 241 -10.55 -1.52 -19.17
N LEU A 242 -10.44 -0.60 -18.22
CA LEU A 242 -10.43 0.84 -18.46
C LEU A 242 -9.30 1.26 -19.41
N LYS A 243 -8.08 0.75 -19.20
CA LYS A 243 -6.91 1.02 -20.07
C LYS A 243 -7.09 0.47 -21.49
N ILE A 244 -7.74 -0.67 -21.64
CA ILE A 244 -8.06 -1.25 -22.96
C ILE A 244 -9.15 -0.41 -23.65
N GLU A 245 -10.20 -0.02 -22.93
CA GLU A 245 -11.26 0.86 -23.43
C GLU A 245 -10.71 2.21 -23.89
N MET A 246 -9.80 2.82 -23.12
CA MET A 246 -9.11 4.07 -23.48
C MET A 246 -8.22 3.94 -24.73
N LYS A 247 -7.54 2.79 -24.91
CA LYS A 247 -6.72 2.52 -26.10
C LYS A 247 -7.56 2.31 -27.36
N GLN A 248 -8.75 1.72 -27.23
CA GLN A 248 -9.65 1.52 -28.37
C GLN A 248 -10.23 2.85 -28.88
N THR A 249 -10.55 3.80 -27.99
CA THR A 249 -10.98 5.16 -28.38
C THR A 249 -9.87 5.97 -29.07
N GLY A 250 -8.59 5.68 -28.82
CA GLY A 250 -7.46 6.30 -29.52
C GLY A 250 -7.18 5.74 -30.93
N SER A 251 -7.70 4.54 -31.25
CA SER A 251 -7.41 3.84 -32.50
C SER A 251 -8.40 4.09 -33.64
N ILE A 252 -9.52 4.79 -33.38
CA ILE A 252 -10.55 5.07 -34.41
C ILE A 252 -10.21 6.31 -35.26
N ARG A 253 -9.13 7.04 -34.95
CA ARG A 253 -8.81 8.32 -35.63
C ARG A 253 -7.87 8.21 -36.85
N ALA A 254 -7.58 7.01 -37.35
CA ALA A 254 -6.70 6.83 -38.50
C ALA A 254 -7.36 5.95 -39.57
N GLN A 255 -8.43 6.45 -40.19
CA GLN A 255 -8.89 6.06 -41.54
C GLN A 255 -10.15 6.85 -41.95
N HIS A 256 -9.98 8.08 -42.46
CA HIS A 256 -10.70 8.59 -43.64
C HIS A 256 -10.26 10.03 -43.96
N GLU A 257 -9.72 10.23 -45.17
CA GLU A 257 -9.51 11.55 -45.81
C GLU A 257 -10.75 11.96 -46.64
N MET A 258 -10.85 13.27 -46.89
CA MET A 258 -11.84 14.04 -47.70
C MET A 258 -13.21 14.25 -47.03
N ASP A 259 -13.79 15.44 -46.89
CA ASP A 259 -13.75 16.66 -47.73
C ASP A 259 -14.20 17.89 -46.89
N GLU A 260 -13.88 19.08 -47.39
CA GLU A 260 -14.11 20.43 -46.82
C GLU A 260 -15.59 20.79 -46.61
N THR A 261 -15.98 21.31 -45.43
CA THR A 261 -16.73 22.60 -45.26
C THR A 261 -17.24 22.84 -43.81
N HIS A 262 -16.67 23.87 -43.19
CA HIS A 262 -17.31 24.90 -42.34
C HIS A 262 -18.42 24.56 -41.31
N LYS A 263 -18.02 24.71 -40.03
CA LYS A 263 -18.73 25.35 -38.90
C LYS A 263 -20.08 24.76 -38.45
N GLN A 264 -20.02 23.71 -37.63
CA GLN A 264 -20.89 23.49 -36.44
C GLN A 264 -20.45 22.20 -35.73
N ALA A 265 -19.61 22.31 -34.69
CA ALA A 265 -19.19 21.15 -33.89
C ALA A 265 -18.93 21.55 -32.43
N ILE A 266 -19.99 21.98 -31.73
CA ILE A 266 -20.06 21.98 -30.26
C ILE A 266 -21.27 21.15 -29.75
N HIS A 267 -22.10 20.62 -30.64
CA HIS A 267 -23.16 19.68 -30.28
C HIS A 267 -22.97 18.36 -31.01
N GLN A 268 -22.14 17.47 -30.49
CA GLN A 268 -22.27 16.02 -30.65
C GLN A 268 -21.22 15.25 -29.82
N LEU A 269 -21.45 15.19 -28.51
CA LEU A 269 -21.13 14.03 -27.69
C LEU A 269 -22.31 13.70 -26.75
N PRO A 270 -23.44 13.18 -27.29
CA PRO A 270 -24.37 12.44 -26.44
C PRO A 270 -24.71 11.02 -26.92
N HIS A 271 -23.94 10.37 -27.81
CA HIS A 271 -24.35 9.06 -28.38
C HIS A 271 -23.53 7.83 -27.94
N VAL A 272 -22.60 7.95 -26.99
CA VAL A 272 -21.88 6.77 -26.44
C VAL A 272 -22.64 6.12 -25.26
N ALA A 273 -23.67 6.81 -24.73
CA ALA A 273 -24.38 6.39 -23.51
C ALA A 273 -25.59 5.46 -23.72
N GLU A 274 -26.09 5.28 -24.95
CA GLU A 274 -27.43 4.71 -25.17
C GLU A 274 -27.51 3.22 -25.56
N THR A 275 -26.40 2.52 -25.86
CA THR A 275 -26.49 1.13 -26.36
C THR A 275 -26.55 0.04 -25.28
N LEU A 276 -26.90 0.36 -24.02
CA LEU A 276 -26.95 -0.62 -22.91
C LEU A 276 -28.32 -0.71 -22.21
N ILE A 277 -29.42 -0.56 -22.95
CA ILE A 277 -30.78 -0.62 -22.41
C ILE A 277 -31.36 -2.05 -22.45
N HIS A 278 -31.91 -2.46 -21.29
CA HIS A 278 -32.76 -3.63 -20.96
C HIS A 278 -32.05 -4.97 -20.63
N VAL A 279 -32.31 -5.59 -19.47
CA VAL A 279 -33.62 -6.06 -18.96
C VAL A 279 -33.83 -5.77 -17.45
N PRO A 280 -35.00 -5.28 -17.01
CA PRO A 280 -35.37 -5.19 -15.60
C PRO A 280 -35.95 -6.54 -15.12
N LEU A 281 -35.48 -7.02 -13.98
CA LEU A 281 -36.18 -8.04 -13.21
C LEU A 281 -36.71 -7.38 -11.94
N GLU A 282 -38.02 -7.13 -11.94
CA GLU A 282 -38.77 -6.65 -10.78
C GLU A 282 -38.85 -7.75 -9.70
N GLY A 283 -38.81 -7.33 -8.44
CA GLY A 283 -39.41 -8.07 -7.34
C GLY A 283 -38.51 -9.07 -6.61
N SER A 284 -37.51 -8.57 -5.87
CA SER A 284 -37.15 -9.15 -4.57
C SER A 284 -36.47 -8.10 -3.71
N ASN A 285 -36.76 -8.09 -2.41
CA ASN A 285 -35.95 -7.40 -1.40
C ASN A 285 -34.60 -8.14 -1.27
N PHE A 286 -33.80 -8.09 -2.33
CA PHE A 286 -32.45 -8.61 -2.36
C PHE A 286 -31.59 -7.56 -1.66
N VAL A 287 -31.34 -7.74 -0.35
CA VAL A 287 -30.12 -7.17 0.23
C VAL A 287 -29.00 -7.86 -0.53
N ASP A 288 -28.42 -7.17 -1.49
CA ASP A 288 -27.34 -7.70 -2.32
C ASP A 288 -26.24 -8.17 -1.36
N ALA A 289 -25.91 -9.46 -1.37
CA ALA A 289 -24.80 -10.03 -0.60
C ALA A 289 -23.45 -9.37 -0.94
N ARG A 290 -23.44 -8.49 -1.96
CA ARG A 290 -22.32 -7.65 -2.40
C ARG A 290 -22.27 -6.27 -1.75
N HIS A 291 -23.26 -5.87 -0.95
CA HIS A 291 -23.26 -4.59 -0.25
C HIS A 291 -22.18 -4.56 0.84
N GLY A 292 -21.35 -3.52 0.84
CA GLY A 292 -20.23 -3.33 1.76
C GLY A 292 -18.91 -3.94 1.29
N GLN A 293 -18.88 -4.70 0.19
CA GLN A 293 -17.66 -5.40 -0.27
C GLN A 293 -16.54 -4.45 -0.67
N TRP A 294 -16.86 -3.41 -1.44
CA TRP A 294 -15.86 -2.48 -1.92
C TRP A 294 -15.46 -1.49 -0.82
N LEU A 295 -16.41 -1.09 0.02
CA LEU A 295 -16.10 -0.28 1.20
C LEU A 295 -15.13 -1.02 2.12
N ARG A 296 -15.42 -2.29 2.44
CA ARG A 296 -14.52 -3.16 3.22
C ARG A 296 -13.16 -3.27 2.56
N ARG A 297 -13.10 -3.50 1.25
CA ARG A 297 -11.84 -3.58 0.50
C ARG A 297 -11.02 -2.30 0.62
N ARG A 298 -11.63 -1.14 0.43
CA ARG A 298 -10.96 0.17 0.56
C ARG A 298 -10.49 0.41 1.99
N ARG A 299 -11.25 0.01 3.01
CA ARG A 299 -10.81 0.08 4.41
C ARG A 299 -9.58 -0.77 4.68
N ILE A 300 -9.58 -2.03 4.24
CA ILE A 300 -8.44 -2.93 4.42
C ILE A 300 -7.21 -2.42 3.66
N ASP A 301 -7.36 -2.12 2.37
CA ASP A 301 -6.23 -1.65 1.56
C ASP A 301 -5.71 -0.29 2.05
N GLY A 302 -6.60 0.59 2.51
CA GLY A 302 -6.23 1.89 3.10
C GLY A 302 -5.46 1.74 4.39
N ALA A 303 -5.95 0.90 5.31
CA ALA A 303 -5.29 0.63 6.58
C ALA A 303 -3.95 -0.08 6.41
N LEU A 304 -3.83 -0.98 5.42
CA LEU A 304 -2.60 -1.67 5.09
C LEU A 304 -1.64 -0.86 4.19
N ASN A 305 -2.00 0.38 3.81
CA ASN A 305 -1.26 1.22 2.88
C ASN A 305 -0.90 0.52 1.57
N ARG A 306 -1.87 -0.22 1.01
CA ARG A 306 -1.72 -0.89 -0.27
C ARG A 306 -1.91 0.10 -1.41
N VAL A 307 -0.97 0.10 -2.35
CA VAL A 307 -1.04 0.95 -3.54
C VAL A 307 -0.69 0.13 -4.78
N PRO A 308 -1.31 0.43 -5.95
CA PRO A 308 -1.08 -0.33 -7.17
C PRO A 308 0.41 -0.50 -7.53
N ILE A 309 0.77 -1.61 -8.19
CA ILE A 309 2.15 -1.85 -8.62
C ILE A 309 2.65 -0.69 -9.50
N GLY A 310 3.82 -0.15 -9.15
CA GLY A 310 4.43 0.99 -9.83
C GLY A 310 3.86 2.35 -9.43
N PHE A 311 2.95 2.43 -8.45
CA PHE A 311 2.32 3.67 -7.99
C PHE A 311 3.35 4.77 -7.68
N TYR A 312 4.35 4.50 -6.85
CA TYR A 312 5.37 5.49 -6.49
C TYR A 312 6.07 6.07 -7.73
N ARG A 313 6.48 5.22 -8.67
CA ARG A 313 7.10 5.67 -9.92
C ARG A 313 6.16 6.53 -10.76
N ARG A 314 4.85 6.27 -10.74
CA ARG A 314 3.88 7.12 -11.45
C ARG A 314 3.64 8.44 -10.71
N VAL A 315 3.62 8.45 -9.39
CA VAL A 315 3.56 9.69 -8.59
C VAL A 315 4.77 10.58 -8.88
N TRP A 316 5.97 9.99 -8.97
CA TRP A 316 7.18 10.69 -9.41
C TRP A 316 6.96 11.40 -10.75
N ASN A 317 6.44 10.69 -11.75
CA ASN A 317 6.20 11.25 -13.08
C ASN A 317 5.20 12.40 -13.06
N ILE A 318 4.19 12.37 -12.19
CA ILE A 318 3.26 13.51 -12.02
C ILE A 318 3.97 14.70 -11.40
N LEU A 319 4.76 14.50 -10.34
CA LEU A 319 5.47 15.57 -9.64
C LEU A 319 6.50 16.27 -10.52
N GLN A 320 6.97 15.63 -11.59
CA GLN A 320 7.81 16.25 -12.61
C GLN A 320 7.04 17.22 -13.53
N LYS A 321 5.70 17.16 -13.53
CA LYS A 321 4.83 17.99 -14.37
C LYS A 321 4.14 19.10 -13.58
N CYS A 322 3.82 18.90 -12.29
CA CYS A 322 3.14 19.88 -11.44
C CYS A 322 4.02 20.40 -10.28
N GLN A 323 3.56 21.43 -9.54
CA GLN A 323 4.30 21.92 -8.35
C GLN A 323 4.18 20.99 -7.14
N GLY A 324 3.16 20.13 -7.13
CA GLY A 324 2.92 19.17 -6.06
C GLY A 324 1.52 18.61 -6.07
N LEU A 325 1.31 17.61 -5.22
CA LEU A 325 0.00 17.06 -4.87
C LEU A 325 -0.36 17.54 -3.46
N ALA A 326 -1.62 17.89 -3.24
CA ALA A 326 -2.07 18.34 -1.92
C ALA A 326 -3.44 17.78 -1.57
N PHE A 327 -3.65 17.57 -0.27
CA PHE A 327 -4.94 17.33 0.35
C PHE A 327 -4.88 17.75 1.83
N GLU A 328 -5.98 18.24 2.40
CA GLU A 328 -6.15 18.53 3.84
C GLU A 328 -4.92 19.16 4.55
N GLY A 329 -4.31 20.18 3.93
CA GLY A 329 -3.16 20.91 4.51
C GLY A 329 -1.80 20.22 4.36
N SER A 330 -1.77 18.95 3.93
CA SER A 330 -0.56 18.23 3.52
C SER A 330 -0.22 18.50 2.06
N ILE A 331 1.08 18.67 1.76
CA ILE A 331 1.57 18.93 0.40
C ILE A 331 2.80 18.06 0.12
N LEU A 332 2.73 17.26 -0.93
CA LEU A 332 3.87 16.55 -1.52
C LEU A 332 4.40 17.41 -2.68
N ARG A 333 5.52 18.10 -2.46
CA ARG A 333 6.10 19.04 -3.42
C ARG A 333 6.93 18.36 -4.51
N SER A 334 7.03 19.01 -5.66
CA SER A 334 7.90 18.59 -6.77
C SER A 334 9.39 18.63 -6.41
N SER A 335 9.82 19.48 -5.48
CA SER A 335 11.21 19.54 -5.00
C SER A 335 11.72 18.18 -4.47
N THR A 336 10.82 17.32 -3.98
CA THR A 336 11.14 15.94 -3.56
C THR A 336 11.76 15.13 -4.71
N THR A 337 11.43 15.48 -5.96
CA THR A 337 11.96 14.82 -7.15
C THR A 337 13.30 15.37 -7.63
N GLU A 338 13.71 16.54 -7.15
CA GLU A 338 15.03 17.12 -7.40
C GLU A 338 16.08 16.55 -6.43
N GLU A 339 15.65 16.12 -5.24
CA GLU A 339 16.51 15.64 -4.15
C GLU A 339 16.69 14.11 -4.09
N MET A 340 15.94 13.35 -4.90
CA MET A 340 15.85 11.88 -4.80
C MET A 340 15.84 11.22 -6.19
N THR A 341 15.61 9.92 -6.26
CA THR A 341 15.33 9.21 -7.53
C THR A 341 14.04 8.37 -7.43
N PRO A 342 13.37 8.03 -8.56
CA PRO A 342 12.08 7.31 -8.53
C PRO A 342 12.15 5.89 -7.97
N GLY A 343 13.35 5.31 -7.88
CA GLY A 343 13.59 3.98 -7.31
C GLY A 343 14.04 3.99 -5.86
N GLU A 344 14.31 5.16 -5.27
CA GLU A 344 14.76 5.26 -3.90
C GLU A 344 13.65 5.00 -2.89
N ILE A 345 13.98 4.23 -1.84
CA ILE A 345 13.10 4.00 -0.70
C ILE A 345 12.66 5.33 -0.08
N LYS A 346 13.57 6.31 0.02
CA LYS A 346 13.33 7.64 0.60
C LYS A 346 12.13 8.35 -0.05
N PHE A 347 12.02 8.28 -1.38
CA PHE A 347 10.89 8.87 -2.09
C PHE A 347 9.58 8.15 -1.76
N ALA A 348 9.58 6.82 -1.77
CA ALA A 348 8.41 6.04 -1.40
C ALA A 348 7.96 6.30 0.05
N VAL A 349 8.89 6.51 0.99
CA VAL A 349 8.57 6.94 2.38
C VAL A 349 7.86 8.29 2.40
N GLN A 350 8.31 9.25 1.58
CA GLN A 350 7.70 10.59 1.53
C GLN A 350 6.27 10.52 0.99
N VAL A 351 6.04 9.76 -0.08
CA VAL A 351 4.70 9.53 -0.63
C VAL A 351 3.80 8.83 0.39
N GLU A 352 4.34 7.85 1.10
CA GLU A 352 3.61 7.11 2.12
C GLU A 352 3.28 7.97 3.35
N THR A 353 4.22 8.79 3.82
CA THR A 353 3.99 9.79 4.88
C THR A 353 2.89 10.77 4.48
N PHE A 354 2.92 11.23 3.22
CA PHE A 354 1.87 12.04 2.65
C PHE A 354 0.52 11.32 2.75
N LEU A 355 0.36 10.12 2.19
CA LEU A 355 -0.89 9.34 2.25
C LEU A 355 -1.35 9.00 3.69
N ASN A 356 -0.41 8.75 4.61
CA ASN A 356 -0.70 8.47 6.02
C ASN A 356 -1.25 9.68 6.77
N SER A 357 -1.10 10.90 6.25
CA SER A 357 -1.75 12.07 6.83
C SER A 357 -3.27 12.04 6.68
N VAL A 358 -3.82 11.17 5.81
CA VAL A 358 -5.26 10.89 5.73
C VAL A 358 -5.65 9.91 6.84
N PRO A 359 -6.48 10.28 7.82
CA PRO A 359 -6.80 9.39 8.95
C PRO A 359 -7.75 8.25 8.58
N HIS A 360 -8.68 8.48 7.64
CA HIS A 360 -9.73 7.51 7.27
C HIS A 360 -9.25 6.61 6.13
N PRO A 361 -9.18 5.27 6.31
CA PRO A 361 -8.59 4.37 5.32
C PRO A 361 -9.40 4.28 4.01
N GLU A 362 -10.73 4.29 4.07
CA GLU A 362 -11.58 4.31 2.88
C GLU A 362 -11.36 5.58 2.01
N TYR A 363 -11.19 6.73 2.66
CA TYR A 363 -10.91 7.99 1.97
C TYR A 363 -9.48 8.01 1.42
N ARG A 364 -8.51 7.49 2.19
CA ARG A 364 -7.13 7.31 1.74
C ARG A 364 -7.08 6.51 0.43
N GLN A 365 -7.84 5.42 0.33
CA GLN A 365 -7.90 4.65 -0.93
C GLN A 365 -8.58 5.40 -2.07
N LEU A 366 -9.64 6.17 -1.79
CA LEU A 366 -10.25 7.02 -2.82
C LEU A 366 -9.25 8.06 -3.36
N LEU A 367 -8.39 8.62 -2.51
CA LEU A 367 -7.32 9.53 -2.91
C LEU A 367 -6.20 8.82 -3.69
N VAL A 368 -5.85 7.58 -3.33
CA VAL A 368 -4.94 6.72 -4.11
C VAL A 368 -5.50 6.46 -5.51
N GLU A 369 -6.79 6.11 -5.62
CA GLU A 369 -7.51 5.94 -6.89
C GLU A 369 -7.50 7.26 -7.70
N THR A 370 -7.73 8.39 -7.04
CA THR A 370 -7.69 9.73 -7.67
C THR A 370 -6.31 10.04 -8.26
N ILE A 371 -5.24 9.83 -7.48
CA ILE A 371 -3.86 9.99 -7.94
C ILE A 371 -3.58 9.05 -9.11
N LEU A 372 -4.05 7.81 -9.05
CA LEU A 372 -3.89 6.86 -10.14
C LEU A 372 -4.56 7.35 -11.44
N VAL A 373 -5.76 7.91 -11.38
CA VAL A 373 -6.41 8.52 -12.57
C VAL A 373 -5.58 9.68 -13.12
N LEU A 374 -5.05 10.55 -12.26
CA LEU A 374 -4.12 11.61 -12.68
C LEU A 374 -2.90 11.06 -13.40
N THR A 375 -2.38 9.89 -12.98
CA THR A 375 -1.22 9.27 -13.66
C THR A 375 -1.55 8.84 -15.08
N MET A 376 -2.79 8.38 -15.34
CA MET A 376 -3.22 7.99 -16.68
C MET A 376 -3.28 9.19 -17.62
N LEU A 377 -3.65 10.37 -17.11
CA LEU A 377 -3.67 11.61 -17.87
C LEU A 377 -2.25 12.11 -18.16
N ALA A 378 -1.36 12.00 -17.17
CA ALA A 378 0.05 12.35 -17.34
C ALA A 378 0.75 11.47 -18.41
N ASP A 379 0.37 10.20 -18.52
CA ASP A 379 0.86 9.28 -19.56
C ASP A 379 0.30 9.61 -20.96
N ALA A 380 -0.84 10.32 -21.05
CA ALA A 380 -1.44 10.77 -22.30
C ALA A 380 -0.83 12.09 -22.83
N ASP A 381 0.30 12.53 -22.25
CA ASP A 381 1.05 13.73 -22.57
C ASP A 381 0.25 15.05 -22.47
N VAL A 382 -0.79 15.04 -21.64
CA VAL A 382 -1.48 16.27 -21.25
C VAL A 382 -0.52 17.11 -20.40
N GLN A 383 -0.36 18.36 -20.79
CA GLN A 383 0.41 19.35 -20.04
C GLN A 383 -0.32 19.70 -18.73
N ILE A 384 -0.11 18.88 -17.69
CA ILE A 384 -0.53 19.17 -16.32
C ILE A 384 0.46 20.22 -15.78
N ILE A 385 0.39 21.46 -16.28
CA ILE A 385 1.42 22.48 -16.01
C ILE A 385 1.03 23.34 -14.82
N GLY A 386 1.95 23.41 -13.86
CA GLY A 386 2.32 24.68 -13.24
C GLY A 386 1.74 24.98 -11.87
N GLU A 387 0.76 24.24 -11.35
CA GLU A 387 0.18 24.48 -10.02
C GLU A 387 0.14 23.24 -9.12
N ILE A 388 -0.26 23.43 -7.86
CA ILE A 388 -0.47 22.36 -6.89
C ILE A 388 -1.85 21.72 -7.16
N ILE A 389 -1.86 20.41 -7.42
CA ILE A 389 -3.09 19.67 -7.68
C ILE A 389 -3.75 19.28 -6.35
N ARG A 390 -4.99 19.75 -6.15
CA ARG A 390 -5.81 19.45 -4.97
C ARG A 390 -6.56 18.13 -5.16
N VAL A 391 -5.94 17.03 -4.71
CA VAL A 391 -6.47 15.66 -4.86
C VAL A 391 -7.78 15.49 -4.10
N ASP A 392 -7.88 16.08 -2.89
CA ASP A 392 -9.10 16.16 -2.09
C ASP A 392 -10.26 16.78 -2.88
N ARG A 393 -10.02 17.90 -3.55
CA ARG A 393 -11.05 18.60 -4.32
C ARG A 393 -11.58 17.75 -5.47
N ILE A 394 -10.70 17.03 -6.17
CA ILE A 394 -11.09 16.11 -7.24
C ILE A 394 -11.96 14.98 -6.71
N ALA A 395 -11.60 14.37 -5.57
CA ALA A 395 -12.40 13.32 -4.95
C ALA A 395 -13.80 13.82 -4.56
N HIS A 396 -13.91 15.04 -4.01
CA HIS A 396 -15.20 15.65 -3.72
C HIS A 396 -16.01 16.01 -4.97
N MET A 397 -15.37 16.47 -6.05
CA MET A 397 -16.04 16.69 -7.33
C MET A 397 -16.62 15.38 -7.88
N ALA A 398 -15.85 14.29 -7.84
CA ALA A 398 -16.33 12.97 -8.23
C ALA A 398 -17.53 12.52 -7.38
N ASN A 399 -17.48 12.79 -6.07
CA ASN A 399 -18.60 12.52 -5.17
C ASN A 399 -19.86 13.31 -5.50
N ASN A 400 -19.73 14.59 -5.84
CA ASN A 400 -20.87 15.41 -6.23
C ASN A 400 -21.49 14.91 -7.54
N LEU A 401 -20.66 14.60 -8.55
CA LEU A 401 -21.11 14.01 -9.81
C LEU A 401 -21.82 12.66 -9.59
N PHE A 402 -21.31 11.83 -8.68
CA PHE A 402 -21.94 10.56 -8.32
C PHE A 402 -23.33 10.80 -7.69
N ILE A 403 -23.41 11.68 -6.69
CA ILE A 403 -24.66 12.03 -6.01
C ILE A 403 -25.68 12.57 -7.02
N GLU A 404 -25.29 13.51 -7.88
CA GLU A 404 -26.16 14.07 -8.92
C GLU A 404 -26.72 12.99 -9.85
N ASP A 405 -25.86 12.10 -10.36
CA ASP A 405 -26.28 10.98 -11.20
C ASP A 405 -27.23 10.02 -10.46
N GLN A 406 -26.97 9.71 -9.18
CA GLN A 406 -27.82 8.81 -8.40
C GLN A 406 -29.17 9.46 -8.05
N THR A 407 -29.18 10.74 -7.69
CA THR A 407 -30.42 11.50 -7.43
C THR A 407 -31.27 11.57 -8.70
N ALA A 408 -30.66 11.78 -9.87
CA ALA A 408 -31.37 11.76 -11.15
C ALA A 408 -32.01 10.39 -11.47
N LEU A 409 -31.49 9.30 -10.89
CA LEU A 409 -32.04 7.95 -10.98
C LEU A 409 -33.04 7.61 -9.86
N GLY A 410 -33.35 8.56 -8.98
CA GLY A 410 -34.34 8.43 -7.91
C GLY A 410 -33.80 7.94 -6.57
N ALA A 411 -32.47 7.96 -6.34
CA ALA A 411 -31.92 7.70 -5.02
C ALA A 411 -32.29 8.82 -4.03
N ASP A 412 -32.70 8.44 -2.82
CA ASP A 412 -33.08 9.36 -1.75
C ASP A 412 -31.90 9.74 -0.85
N ASP A 413 -32.12 10.69 0.07
CA ASP A 413 -31.10 11.17 1.02
C ASP A 413 -30.59 10.06 1.97
N ILE A 414 -31.41 9.01 2.20
CA ILE A 414 -31.04 7.88 3.06
C ILE A 414 -30.03 6.99 2.32
N MET A 415 -30.29 6.69 1.05
CA MET A 415 -29.34 5.97 0.19
C MET A 415 -28.04 6.76 0.01
N LEU A 416 -28.14 8.08 -0.14
CA LEU A 416 -27.00 8.97 -0.38
C LEU A 416 -26.34 9.49 0.91
N GLU A 417 -26.44 8.72 2.00
CA GLU A 417 -25.82 9.05 3.27
C GLU A 417 -24.32 9.35 3.09
N LYS A 418 -23.89 10.48 3.65
CA LYS A 418 -22.48 10.90 3.63
C LYS A 418 -21.78 10.48 4.90
N ASP A 419 -20.55 10.03 4.76
CA ASP A 419 -19.65 9.87 5.89
C ASP A 419 -19.42 11.25 6.56
N ILE A 420 -19.61 11.31 7.87
CA ILE A 420 -19.62 12.58 8.61
C ILE A 420 -18.24 13.23 8.63
N ALA A 421 -17.18 12.43 8.65
CA ALA A 421 -15.82 12.93 8.76
C ALA A 421 -15.28 13.45 7.42
N THR A 422 -15.60 12.73 6.33
CA THR A 422 -15.02 12.98 5.00
C THR A 422 -15.99 13.63 4.02
N GLY A 423 -17.30 13.64 4.31
CA GLY A 423 -18.32 14.21 3.43
C GLY A 423 -18.58 13.43 2.12
N ILE A 424 -17.93 12.28 1.95
CA ILE A 424 -18.09 11.40 0.79
C ILE A 424 -19.29 10.47 1.01
N CYS A 425 -20.07 10.23 -0.04
CA CYS A 425 -21.21 9.32 -0.03
C CYS A 425 -20.74 7.88 0.25
N LYS A 426 -21.37 7.20 1.21
CA LYS A 426 -21.03 5.82 1.55
C LYS A 426 -21.23 4.86 0.37
N LEU A 427 -22.23 5.11 -0.49
CA LEU A 427 -22.43 4.33 -1.71
C LEU A 427 -21.29 4.51 -2.72
N LEU A 428 -20.65 5.68 -2.78
CA LEU A 428 -19.46 5.84 -3.62
C LEU A 428 -18.30 5.00 -3.07
N TYR A 429 -18.09 4.99 -1.75
CA TYR A 429 -17.10 4.12 -1.13
C TYR A 429 -17.39 2.63 -1.31
N ASP A 430 -18.64 2.24 -1.56
CA ASP A 430 -19.01 0.86 -1.83
C ASP A 430 -19.21 0.55 -3.34
N SER A 431 -18.96 1.53 -4.21
CA SER A 431 -19.02 1.32 -5.65
C SER A 431 -17.80 0.55 -6.15
N ALA A 432 -18.03 -0.35 -7.10
CA ALA A 432 -16.93 -1.02 -7.80
C ALA A 432 -16.02 0.01 -8.50
N PRO A 433 -14.71 -0.25 -8.67
CA PRO A 433 -13.83 0.69 -9.37
C PRO A 433 -14.28 0.96 -10.81
N SER A 434 -14.72 -0.08 -11.52
CA SER A 434 -15.16 0.01 -12.92
C SER A 434 -16.66 -0.15 -13.08
N GLY A 435 -17.19 0.28 -14.23
CA GLY A 435 -18.60 0.17 -14.59
C GLY A 435 -19.26 1.54 -14.69
N ARG A 436 -20.52 1.56 -15.15
CA ARG A 436 -21.26 2.82 -15.39
C ARG A 436 -21.30 3.72 -14.16
N PHE A 437 -21.53 3.12 -12.99
CA PHE A 437 -21.60 3.81 -11.70
C PHE A 437 -20.37 3.56 -10.82
N GLY A 438 -19.24 3.15 -11.42
CA GLY A 438 -18.03 2.82 -10.68
C GLY A 438 -17.23 4.06 -10.26
N SER A 439 -16.48 3.96 -9.15
CA SER A 439 -15.72 5.09 -8.59
C SER A 439 -14.76 5.72 -9.62
N MET A 440 -14.03 4.90 -10.38
CA MET A 440 -13.04 5.40 -11.35
C MET A 440 -13.69 6.18 -12.49
N THR A 441 -14.95 5.88 -12.84
CA THR A 441 -15.70 6.63 -13.86
C THR A 441 -15.92 8.06 -13.40
N TYR A 442 -16.34 8.26 -12.15
CA TYR A 442 -16.55 9.58 -11.58
C TYR A 442 -15.24 10.33 -11.29
N LEU A 443 -14.22 9.62 -10.81
CA LEU A 443 -12.89 10.18 -10.63
C LEU A 443 -12.30 10.65 -11.96
N LEU A 444 -12.46 9.89 -13.04
CA LEU A 444 -12.03 10.29 -14.38
C LEU A 444 -12.76 11.55 -14.85
N LYS A 445 -14.10 11.57 -14.75
CA LYS A 445 -14.89 12.78 -15.07
C LYS A 445 -14.40 13.99 -14.27
N ALA A 446 -14.21 13.83 -12.97
CA ALA A 446 -13.76 14.90 -12.08
C ALA A 446 -12.35 15.40 -12.41
N VAL A 447 -11.41 14.49 -12.71
CA VAL A 447 -10.05 14.87 -13.13
C VAL A 447 -10.08 15.68 -14.43
N VAL A 448 -10.87 15.26 -15.42
CA VAL A 448 -10.99 15.99 -16.69
C VAL A 448 -11.54 17.39 -16.47
N ILE A 449 -12.63 17.53 -15.71
CA ILE A 449 -13.22 18.84 -15.38
C ILE A 449 -12.20 19.68 -14.59
N TYR A 450 -11.53 19.08 -13.61
CA TYR A 450 -10.57 19.80 -12.78
C TYR A 450 -9.39 20.36 -13.60
N VAL A 451 -8.88 19.57 -14.54
CA VAL A 451 -7.77 19.99 -15.42
C VAL A 451 -8.23 21.09 -16.37
N ASP A 452 -9.44 21.01 -16.91
CA ASP A 452 -10.00 22.04 -17.81
C ASP A 452 -10.28 23.36 -17.08
N GLU A 453 -10.82 23.30 -15.86
CA GLU A 453 -11.24 24.48 -15.09
C GLU A 453 -10.11 25.13 -14.29
N PHE A 454 -9.13 24.35 -13.79
CA PHE A 454 -8.17 24.82 -12.80
C PHE A 454 -6.70 24.69 -13.20
N LEU A 455 -6.37 24.03 -14.30
CA LEU A 455 -5.02 24.09 -14.85
C LEU A 455 -5.05 25.02 -16.07
N PRO A 456 -4.11 25.97 -16.19
CA PRO A 456 -4.14 26.90 -17.31
C PRO A 456 -4.07 26.11 -18.61
N GLY A 457 -5.13 26.19 -19.41
CA GLY A 457 -5.04 25.85 -20.82
C GLY A 457 -3.86 26.63 -21.37
N THR A 458 -2.95 25.96 -22.07
CA THR A 458 -1.93 26.65 -22.86
C THR A 458 -2.65 27.49 -23.90
N GLY A 459 -2.97 28.72 -23.52
CA GLY A 459 -3.25 29.80 -24.43
C GLY A 459 -2.05 29.89 -25.35
N CYS A 460 -2.21 29.37 -26.55
CA CYS A 460 -1.32 29.64 -27.66
C CYS A 460 -1.27 31.17 -27.83
N ALA A 461 -0.23 31.80 -27.28
CA ALA A 461 0.20 33.13 -27.66
C ALA A 461 1.54 32.98 -28.39
N MET A 462 1.49 32.41 -29.61
CA MET A 462 2.43 32.83 -30.64
C MET A 462 1.77 33.99 -31.39
N GLN A 463 2.20 35.20 -31.07
CA GLN A 463 2.19 36.34 -32.00
C GLN A 463 3.63 36.65 -32.37
#